data_AF-A0AAU7T6W6-F1
#
_entry.id   AF-A0AAU7T6W6-F1
#
_cell.length_a   1.000
_cell.length_b   1.000
_cell.length_c   1.000
_cell.angle_alpha   90.00
_cell.angle_beta   90.00
_cell.angle_gamma   90.00
#
_symmetry.space_group_name_H-M   'P 1'
#
loop_
_entity.id
_entity.type
_entity.pdbx_description
1 polymer ?
#
loop_
_entity_poly.entity_id
_entity_poly.type
_entity_poly.pdbx_seq_one_letter_code
_entity_poly.pdbx_strand_id
1 'polypeptide(L)'
;MAREVSQRLVLIDDIDKYERAIGLQPDPERTGLHEHRHDVRWAVSTYETNPAAAYVEVEVALECGCEIRDLRTFAAHMRERGWDVAVTGGLGSQRVPGSPPMYHLRVRRKSLG
;
A
#
# COMPACT_ATOMS: atom_id res chain seq x y z
N MET A 1 -12.49 -43.90 -17.10
CA MET A 1 -12.91 -43.24 -15.85
C MET A 1 -12.00 -42.05 -15.62
N ALA A 2 -12.44 -40.83 -15.92
CA ALA A 2 -11.66 -39.61 -15.70
C ALA A 2 -11.97 -39.08 -14.29
N ARG A 3 -10.93 -38.88 -13.47
CA ARG A 3 -11.07 -38.22 -12.17
C ARG A 3 -11.15 -36.72 -12.40
N GLU A 4 -12.27 -36.12 -12.02
CA GLU A 4 -12.43 -34.67 -11.97
C GLU A 4 -11.56 -34.13 -10.82
N VAL A 5 -10.62 -33.24 -11.14
CA VAL A 5 -9.78 -32.57 -10.15
C VAL A 5 -10.39 -31.20 -9.90
N SER A 6 -11.11 -31.06 -8.79
CA SER A 6 -11.65 -29.78 -8.33
C SER A 6 -10.51 -28.89 -7.85
N GLN A 7 -10.16 -27.85 -8.62
CA GLN A 7 -9.16 -26.86 -8.22
C GLN A 7 -9.82 -25.83 -7.29
N ARG A 8 -9.63 -25.98 -5.97
CA ARG A 8 -9.96 -24.93 -5.01
C ARG A 8 -8.87 -23.86 -5.06
N LEU A 9 -9.19 -22.71 -5.65
CA LEU A 9 -8.39 -21.49 -5.52
C LEU A 9 -8.42 -21.06 -4.05
N VAL A 10 -7.30 -21.18 -3.36
CA VAL A 10 -7.12 -20.66 -2.01
C VAL A 10 -6.46 -19.29 -2.14
N LEU A 11 -7.15 -18.22 -1.75
CA LEU A 11 -6.52 -16.91 -1.59
C LEU A 11 -5.66 -16.97 -0.33
N ILE A 12 -4.34 -16.91 -0.49
CA ILE A 12 -3.41 -16.69 0.61
C ILE A 12 -3.14 -15.18 0.64
N ASP A 13 -3.68 -14.50 1.64
CA ASP A 13 -3.50 -13.05 1.82
C ASP A 13 -2.12 -12.68 2.36
N ASP A 14 -1.47 -13.62 3.05
CA ASP A 14 -0.19 -13.45 3.72
C ASP A 14 0.58 -14.78 3.70
N ILE A 15 1.58 -14.86 2.83
CA ILE A 15 2.40 -16.06 2.64
C ILE A 15 3.28 -16.31 3.87
N ASP A 16 3.80 -15.26 4.52
CA ASP A 16 4.62 -15.38 5.73
C ASP A 16 3.86 -16.03 6.89
N LYS A 17 2.60 -15.61 7.08
CA LYS A 17 1.71 -16.15 8.10
C LYS A 17 1.42 -17.63 7.84
N TYR A 18 1.23 -18.00 6.58
CA TYR A 18 1.02 -19.40 6.20
C TYR A 18 2.30 -20.23 6.43
N GLU A 19 3.46 -19.75 5.98
CA GLU A 19 4.74 -20.43 6.14
C GLU A 19 5.07 -20.68 7.62
N ARG A 20 4.86 -19.68 8.49
CA ARG A 20 5.00 -19.84 9.94
C ARG A 20 4.05 -20.89 10.52
N ALA A 21 2.79 -20.90 10.07
CA ALA A 21 1.77 -21.83 10.57
C ALA A 21 2.08 -23.30 10.24
N ILE A 22 2.82 -23.56 9.16
CA ILE A 22 3.23 -24.91 8.75
C ILE A 22 4.69 -25.24 9.09
N GLY A 23 5.36 -24.38 9.87
CA GLY A 23 6.73 -24.61 10.36
C GLY A 23 7.82 -24.38 9.31
N LEU A 24 7.51 -23.72 8.19
CA LEU A 24 8.53 -23.22 7.29
C LEU A 24 9.14 -21.95 7.90
N GLN A 25 10.47 -21.89 7.93
CA GLN A 25 11.15 -20.65 8.27
C GLN A 25 10.93 -19.65 7.12
N PRO A 26 10.42 -18.44 7.41
CA PRO A 26 10.35 -17.37 6.42
C PRO A 26 11.76 -17.14 5.88
N ASP A 27 11.91 -17.36 4.58
CA ASP A 27 13.15 -17.13 3.85
C ASP A 27 12.91 -15.95 2.90
N PRO A 28 13.24 -14.72 3.32
CA PRO A 28 12.94 -13.51 2.57
C PRO A 28 13.72 -13.44 1.24
N GLU A 29 14.88 -14.10 1.13
CA GLU A 29 15.67 -14.19 -0.10
C GLU A 29 15.02 -15.12 -1.12
N ARG A 30 14.47 -16.26 -0.68
CA ARG A 30 13.75 -17.23 -1.53
C ARG A 30 12.37 -16.74 -1.98
N THR A 31 11.69 -15.97 -1.14
CA THR A 31 10.32 -15.50 -1.38
C THR A 31 10.26 -14.15 -2.09
N GLY A 32 11.35 -13.38 -2.11
CA GLY A 32 11.36 -12.00 -2.59
C GLY A 32 10.59 -11.05 -1.68
N LEU A 33 10.29 -11.46 -0.45
CA LEU A 33 9.61 -10.67 0.59
C LEU A 33 10.57 -9.73 1.34
N HIS A 34 11.78 -9.52 0.82
CA HIS A 34 12.59 -8.39 1.26
C HIS A 34 11.85 -7.09 0.97
N GLU A 35 11.50 -6.37 2.06
CA GLU A 35 11.35 -4.92 2.10
C GLU A 35 10.72 -4.34 0.82
N HIS A 36 9.46 -4.71 0.53
CA HIS A 36 8.75 -4.14 -0.61
C HIS A 36 8.63 -2.63 -0.41
N ARG A 37 9.52 -1.88 -1.05
CA ARG A 37 9.51 -0.42 -1.01
C ARG A 37 8.56 0.07 -2.09
N HIS A 38 7.48 0.73 -1.69
CA HIS A 38 6.55 1.32 -2.64
C HIS A 38 7.25 2.37 -3.50
N ASP A 39 7.27 2.17 -4.82
CA ASP A 39 7.56 3.28 -5.73
C ASP A 39 6.34 4.20 -5.76
N VAL A 40 6.53 5.45 -5.32
CA VAL A 40 5.44 6.40 -5.04
C VAL A 40 5.68 7.67 -5.82
N ARG A 41 4.76 7.95 -6.74
CA ARG A 41 4.62 9.26 -7.38
C ARG A 41 3.52 10.03 -6.65
N TRP A 42 3.78 11.30 -6.34
CA TRP A 42 2.80 12.11 -5.60
C TRP A 42 2.84 13.59 -6.00
N ALA A 43 1.73 14.27 -5.74
CA ALA A 43 1.60 15.72 -5.85
C ALA A 43 0.68 16.24 -4.73
N VAL A 44 0.84 17.52 -4.35
CA VAL A 44 -0.15 18.20 -3.50
C VAL A 44 -1.44 18.32 -4.30
N SER A 45 -2.58 17.94 -3.70
CA SER A 45 -3.86 18.00 -4.40
C SER A 45 -4.21 19.44 -4.76
N THR A 46 -4.80 19.63 -5.93
CA THR A 46 -5.28 20.94 -6.39
C THR A 46 -6.41 21.50 -5.53
N TYR A 47 -7.05 20.65 -4.72
CA TYR A 47 -8.10 21.03 -3.76
C TYR A 47 -7.53 21.47 -2.40
N GLU A 48 -6.23 21.37 -2.17
CA GLU A 48 -5.60 21.91 -0.96
C GLU A 48 -5.67 23.44 -0.96
N THR A 49 -6.44 24.01 -0.05
CA THR A 49 -6.69 25.45 0.04
C THR A 49 -5.95 26.12 1.20
N ASN A 50 -5.40 25.36 2.15
CA ASN A 50 -4.77 25.91 3.34
C ASN A 50 -3.26 25.59 3.40
N PRO A 51 -2.40 26.52 2.93
CA PRO A 51 -0.95 26.31 2.97
C PRO A 51 -0.39 26.26 4.41
N ALA A 52 -1.11 26.80 5.40
CA ALA A 52 -0.68 26.80 6.80
C ALA A 52 -1.08 25.54 7.57
N ALA A 53 -1.90 24.65 6.99
CA ALA A 53 -2.31 23.42 7.65
C ALA A 53 -1.10 22.49 7.87
N ALA A 54 -1.05 21.88 9.07
CA ALA A 54 0.00 20.92 9.43
C ALA A 54 -0.04 19.64 8.59
N TYR A 55 -1.24 19.27 8.12
CA TYR A 55 -1.48 18.16 7.19
C TYR A 55 -2.01 18.71 5.88
N VAL A 56 -1.44 18.22 4.78
CA VAL A 56 -1.80 18.55 3.40
C VAL A 56 -2.41 17.34 2.73
N GLU A 57 -3.42 17.55 1.89
CA GLU A 57 -3.95 16.53 1.00
C GLU A 57 -3.01 16.31 -0.20
N VAL A 58 -2.65 15.06 -0.45
CA VAL A 58 -1.81 14.64 -1.58
C VAL A 58 -2.51 13.58 -2.40
N GLU A 59 -2.24 13.63 -3.69
CA GLU A 59 -2.60 12.60 -4.66
C GLU A 59 -1.40 11.67 -4.83
N VAL A 60 -1.60 10.37 -4.62
CA VAL A 60 -0.55 9.35 -4.60
C VAL A 60 -0.86 8.26 -5.61
N ALA A 61 0.10 7.92 -6.45
CA ALA A 61 0.08 6.76 -7.34
C ALA A 61 1.18 5.78 -6.92
N LEU A 62 0.81 4.49 -6.80
CA LEU A 62 1.74 3.41 -6.52
C LEU A 62 2.21 2.79 -7.84
N GLU A 63 3.37 3.21 -8.33
CA GLU A 63 3.93 2.75 -9.61
C GLU A 63 4.45 1.31 -9.53
N CYS A 64 4.63 0.80 -8.31
CA CYS A 64 4.95 -0.60 -8.04
C CYS A 64 3.79 -1.59 -8.25
N GLY A 65 2.60 -1.11 -8.65
CA GLY A 65 1.41 -1.94 -8.85
C GLY A 65 0.69 -2.37 -7.57
N CYS A 66 1.15 -1.90 -6.40
CA CYS A 66 0.48 -2.15 -5.13
C CYS A 66 -0.88 -1.45 -5.03
N GLU A 67 -1.75 -2.00 -4.20
CA GLU A 67 -3.03 -1.44 -3.86
C GLU A 67 -3.11 -1.14 -2.36
N ILE A 68 -3.56 0.06 -1.99
CA ILE A 68 -3.75 0.41 -0.58
C ILE A 68 -5.08 -0.17 -0.13
N ARG A 69 -5.02 -1.30 0.58
CA ARG A 69 -6.20 -1.96 1.18
C ARG A 69 -6.41 -1.57 2.64
N ASP A 70 -5.33 -1.30 3.35
CA ASP A 70 -5.35 -0.83 4.73
C ASP A 70 -4.45 0.40 4.86
N LEU A 71 -5.06 1.53 5.26
CA LEU A 71 -4.36 2.80 5.37
C LEU A 71 -3.36 2.81 6.54
N ARG A 72 -3.57 2.01 7.60
CA ARG A 72 -2.68 1.97 8.76
C ARG A 72 -1.39 1.22 8.43
N THR A 73 -1.50 0.08 7.77
CA THR A 73 -0.37 -0.71 7.27
C THR A 73 0.42 0.14 6.27
N PHE A 74 -0.25 0.79 5.32
CA PHE A 74 0.42 1.68 4.40
C PHE A 74 1.12 2.85 5.11
N ALA A 75 0.47 3.50 6.07
CA ALA A 75 1.08 4.56 6.87
C ALA A 75 2.31 4.08 7.66
N ALA A 76 2.31 2.84 8.17
CA ALA A 76 3.47 2.25 8.83
C ALA A 76 4.65 2.08 7.87
N HIS A 77 4.43 1.53 6.67
CA HIS A 77 5.48 1.41 5.64
C HIS A 77 6.01 2.78 5.20
N MET A 78 5.13 3.78 5.05
CA MET A 78 5.54 5.13 4.66
C MET A 78 6.30 5.86 5.77
N ARG A 79 6.07 5.52 7.04
CA ARG A 79 6.82 6.08 8.17
C ARG A 79 8.30 5.73 8.14
N GLU A 80 8.65 4.54 7.65
CA GLU A 80 10.04 4.13 7.42
C GLU A 80 10.74 5.01 6.38
N ARG A 81 9.95 5.61 5.47
CA ARG A 81 10.42 6.59 4.47
C ARG A 81 10.38 8.03 4.97
N GLY A 82 10.07 8.24 6.26
CA GLY A 82 9.98 9.55 6.87
C GLY A 82 8.66 10.26 6.65
N TRP A 83 7.66 9.64 6.00
CA TRP A 83 6.34 10.24 5.79
C TRP A 83 5.40 9.97 6.96
N ASP A 84 4.65 10.99 7.39
CA ASP A 84 3.67 10.90 8.47
C ASP A 84 2.26 11.02 7.88
N VAL A 85 1.72 9.86 7.46
CA VAL A 85 0.39 9.74 6.84
C VAL A 85 -0.69 9.72 7.92
N ALA A 86 -1.72 10.54 7.78
CA ALA A 86 -2.86 10.54 8.69
C ALA A 86 -3.75 9.31 8.44
N VAL A 87 -4.03 8.55 9.50
CA VAL A 87 -4.88 7.35 9.44
C VAL A 87 -6.36 7.60 9.77
N THR A 88 -6.70 8.83 10.16
CA THR A 88 -8.05 9.22 10.62
C THR A 88 -8.88 9.94 9.55
N GLY A 89 -8.25 10.40 8.46
CA GLY A 89 -8.94 10.91 7.27
C GLY A 89 -9.09 9.76 6.28
N GLY A 90 -10.31 9.53 5.78
CA GLY A 90 -10.59 8.40 4.90
C GLY A 90 -9.65 8.33 3.68
N LEU A 91 -9.41 7.09 3.21
CA LEU A 91 -8.67 6.83 1.98
C LEU A 91 -9.63 7.00 0.80
N GLY A 92 -9.42 8.03 -0.01
CA GLY A 92 -10.08 8.16 -1.31
C GLY A 92 -9.29 7.40 -2.37
N SER A 93 -9.95 6.77 -3.33
CA SER A 93 -9.27 6.17 -4.49
C SER A 93 -10.04 6.46 -5.78
N GLN A 94 -9.32 6.86 -6.82
CA GLN A 94 -9.81 6.96 -8.18
C GLN A 94 -9.07 5.96 -9.06
N ARG A 95 -9.83 5.21 -9.88
CA ARG A 95 -9.26 4.30 -10.87
C ARG A 95 -9.58 4.80 -12.26
N VAL A 96 -8.53 4.98 -13.06
CA VAL A 96 -8.64 5.26 -14.48
C VAL A 96 -8.15 4.00 -15.23
N PRO A 97 -8.94 3.43 -16.16
CA PRO A 97 -8.51 2.27 -16.93
C PRO A 97 -7.17 2.52 -17.63
N GLY A 98 -6.22 1.61 -17.47
CA GLY A 98 -4.88 1.75 -18.06
C GLY A 98 -3.92 2.65 -17.29
N SER A 99 -4.26 3.11 -16.07
CA SER A 99 -3.37 3.86 -15.18
C SER A 99 -3.32 3.24 -13.78
N PRO A 100 -2.22 3.45 -13.02
CA PRO A 100 -2.17 3.08 -11.61
C PRO A 100 -3.31 3.72 -10.81
N PRO A 101 -3.85 3.05 -9.78
CA PRO A 101 -4.83 3.66 -8.88
C PRO A 101 -4.25 4.92 -8.24
N MET A 102 -5.03 5.99 -8.25
CA MET A 102 -4.70 7.24 -7.58
C MET A 102 -5.41 7.30 -6.24
N TYR A 103 -4.68 7.66 -5.19
CA TYR A 103 -5.20 7.75 -3.83
C TYR A 103 -5.14 9.17 -3.32
N HIS A 104 -6.20 9.59 -2.62
CA HIS A 104 -6.24 10.85 -1.90
C HIS A 104 -6.03 10.55 -0.43
N LEU A 105 -4.96 11.10 0.13
CA LEU A 105 -4.59 10.89 1.53
C LEU A 105 -3.96 12.15 2.12
N ARG A 106 -4.02 12.28 3.45
CA ARG A 106 -3.43 13.42 4.15
C ARG A 106 -2.07 13.05 4.71
N VAL A 107 -1.07 13.89 4.47
CA VAL A 107 0.30 13.70 4.99
C VAL A 107 0.71 14.95 5.74
N ARG A 108 1.50 14.78 6.80
CA ARG A 108 2.08 15.91 7.51
C ARG A 108 3.00 16.67 6.56
N ARG A 109 2.74 17.96 6.35
CA ARG A 109 3.47 18.77 5.36
C ARG A 109 5.00 18.71 5.55
N LYS A 110 5.45 18.72 6.81
CA LYS A 110 6.87 18.67 7.17
C LYS A 110 7.56 17.32 6.88
N SER A 111 6.80 16.26 6.58
CA SER A 111 7.33 14.92 6.35
C SER A 111 7.50 14.58 4.86
N LEU A 112 7.10 15.48 3.96
CA LEU A 112 7.13 15.25 2.51
C LEU A 112 8.49 15.53 1.85
N GLY A 113 9.48 16.04 2.63
CA GLY A 113 10.80 16.43 2.13
C GLY A 113 10.94 17.95 1.97
#